data_AF-A0A2E8Y5C0-F1
#
_entry.id   AF-A0A2E8Y5C0-F1
#
_cell.length_a   1.000
_cell.length_b   1.000
_cell.length_c   1.000
_cell.angle_alpha   90.00
_cell.angle_beta   90.00
_cell.angle_gamma   90.00
#
_symmetry.space_group_name_H-M   'P 1'
#
loop_
_entity.id
_entity.type
_entity.pdbx_description
1 polymer ?
#
loop_
_entity_poly.entity_id
_entity_poly.type
_entity_poly.pdbx_seq_one_letter_code
_entity_poly.pdbx_strand_id
1 'polypeptide(L)'
;DQVRIVALAVDTDSQTAYLSVVRGQGAGANAAVVSIRPGGKLRVLPLKDVQHVVAKLPNAPADQETGQGRRRRNQRMESITDLAFVKGRVIVAGLSNEEFSSTLRTLPFPFEGSHNGTGVRIFHGAHGRYETSSPVRTFVSYDIDGDPHILAAYTCTPLVKIPMVELKPGSQVVGETIAELGNRNRPLDMIVYTKNGRDHLLMANSSRGVMKITTEKLGNYKGITERVPGGGTKGVPYETLADWTEVRQLAELDDQHALVVRGTEGDGLNLEAVRLP
;
A
#
# COMPACT_ATOMS: atom_id res chain seq x y z
N ASP A 1 -1.17 -10.46 25.38
CA ASP A 1 -1.01 -11.03 24.02
C ASP A 1 -0.72 -9.95 23.02
N GLN A 2 0.28 -10.15 22.16
CA GLN A 2 0.58 -9.20 21.10
C GLN A 2 -0.47 -9.29 19.99
N VAL A 3 -1.10 -8.16 19.68
CA VAL A 3 -2.04 -8.00 18.56
C VAL A 3 -1.40 -7.02 17.58
N ARG A 4 -1.32 -7.42 16.31
CA ARG A 4 -0.82 -6.56 15.23
C ARG A 4 -1.94 -6.24 14.27
N ILE A 5 -2.15 -4.96 13.99
CA ILE A 5 -3.00 -4.50 12.89
C ILE A 5 -2.21 -4.62 11.60
N VAL A 6 -2.81 -5.25 10.60
CA VAL A 6 -2.20 -5.48 9.28
C VAL A 6 -2.75 -4.51 8.24
N ALA A 7 -4.06 -4.33 8.22
CA ALA A 7 -4.76 -3.50 7.25
C ALA A 7 -6.01 -2.86 7.87
N LEU A 8 -6.35 -1.66 7.41
CA LEU A 8 -7.63 -1.00 7.65
C LEU A 8 -8.36 -0.82 6.31
N ALA A 9 -9.66 -1.11 6.28
CA ALA A 9 -10.54 -0.76 5.18
C ALA A 9 -11.85 -0.21 5.74
N VAL A 10 -12.51 0.66 4.99
CA VAL A 10 -13.81 1.23 5.36
C VAL A 10 -14.77 1.06 4.19
N ASP A 11 -15.97 0.59 4.50
CA ASP A 11 -17.12 0.76 3.64
C ASP A 11 -17.70 2.16 3.93
N THR A 12 -17.47 3.11 3.02
CA THR A 12 -17.85 4.52 3.19
C THR A 12 -19.36 4.74 3.18
N ASP A 13 -20.13 3.85 2.52
CA ASP A 13 -21.59 3.95 2.49
C ASP A 13 -22.21 3.63 3.86
N SER A 14 -21.71 2.57 4.52
CA SER A 14 -22.19 2.17 5.85
C SER A 14 -21.37 2.76 7.01
N GLN A 15 -20.24 3.41 6.69
CA GLN A 15 -19.21 3.84 7.62
C GLN A 15 -18.72 2.71 8.54
N THR A 16 -18.75 1.47 8.06
CA THR A 16 -18.23 0.31 8.79
C THR A 16 -16.77 0.12 8.45
N ALA A 17 -15.91 0.16 9.47
CA ALA A 17 -14.50 -0.15 9.34
C ALA A 17 -14.21 -1.62 9.59
N TYR A 18 -13.18 -2.13 8.93
CA TYR A 18 -12.69 -3.49 9.04
C TYR A 18 -11.18 -3.46 9.28
N LEU A 19 -10.74 -4.08 10.37
CA LEU A 19 -9.34 -4.27 10.70
C LEU A 19 -8.96 -5.73 10.47
N SER A 20 -7.94 -5.96 9.65
CA SER A 20 -7.25 -7.24 9.62
C SER A 20 -6.25 -7.26 10.78
N VAL A 21 -6.39 -8.24 11.67
CA VAL A 21 -5.54 -8.37 12.87
C VAL A 21 -4.92 -9.74 12.96
N VAL A 22 -3.71 -9.79 13.50
CA VAL A 22 -3.00 -11.03 13.80
C VAL A 22 -2.73 -11.06 15.30
N ARG A 23 -3.21 -12.11 15.98
CA ARG A 23 -2.95 -12.36 17.40
C ARG A 23 -1.83 -13.38 17.56
N GLY A 24 -0.80 -13.05 18.32
CA GLY A 24 0.38 -13.90 18.53
C GLY A 24 1.48 -13.67 17.49
N GLN A 25 2.50 -14.52 17.52
CA GLN A 25 3.68 -14.44 16.65
C GLN A 25 3.98 -15.79 15.97
N GLY A 26 4.70 -15.73 14.85
CA GLY A 26 5.18 -16.92 14.14
C GLY A 26 4.06 -17.78 13.53
N ALA A 27 4.35 -19.07 13.32
CA ALA A 27 3.44 -20.02 12.67
C ALA A 27 2.12 -20.27 13.44
N GLY A 28 2.06 -19.93 14.74
CA GLY A 28 0.86 -20.05 15.56
C GLY A 28 0.01 -18.79 15.65
N ALA A 29 0.33 -17.76 14.87
CA ALA A 29 -0.41 -16.50 14.90
C ALA A 29 -1.79 -16.66 14.24
N ASN A 30 -2.83 -16.21 14.94
CA ASN A 30 -4.21 -16.35 14.49
C ASN A 30 -4.68 -15.06 13.82
N ALA A 31 -4.99 -15.12 12.53
CA ALA A 31 -5.60 -14.02 11.80
C ALA A 31 -7.10 -13.92 12.12
N ALA A 32 -7.60 -12.68 12.25
CA ALA A 32 -9.01 -12.39 12.41
C ALA A 32 -9.34 -11.07 11.71
N VAL A 33 -10.62 -10.87 11.41
CA VAL A 33 -11.15 -9.57 10.98
C VAL A 33 -12.00 -9.01 12.11
N VAL A 34 -11.79 -7.74 12.43
CA VAL A 34 -12.60 -7.01 13.41
C VAL A 34 -13.37 -5.92 12.68
N SER A 35 -14.68 -5.89 12.86
CA SER A 35 -15.56 -4.85 12.35
C SER A 35 -15.83 -3.79 13.41
N ILE A 36 -15.94 -2.54 12.99
CA ILE A 36 -16.25 -1.38 13.82
C ILE A 36 -17.34 -0.60 13.11
N ARG A 37 -18.53 -0.55 13.69
CA ARG A 37 -19.65 0.27 13.19
C ARG A 37 -19.59 1.68 13.75
N PRO A 38 -20.35 2.64 13.19
CA PRO A 38 -20.60 3.92 13.83
C PRO A 38 -20.96 3.74 15.32
N GLY A 39 -20.28 4.47 16.20
CA GLY A 39 -20.33 4.28 17.65
C GLY A 39 -19.18 3.47 18.27
N GLY A 40 -18.24 2.96 17.45
CA GLY A 40 -16.93 2.51 17.92
C GLY A 40 -16.89 1.11 18.55
N LYS A 41 -18.00 0.36 18.53
CA LYS A 41 -18.02 -1.00 19.10
C LYS A 41 -17.30 -2.01 18.21
N LEU A 42 -16.16 -2.49 18.68
CA LEU A 42 -15.38 -3.58 18.07
C LEU A 42 -16.14 -4.91 18.14
N ARG A 43 -16.20 -5.64 17.01
CA ARG A 43 -16.75 -7.00 16.94
C ARG A 43 -15.89 -7.86 16.03
N VAL A 44 -15.44 -9.01 16.52
CA VAL A 44 -14.82 -10.03 15.64
C VAL A 44 -15.87 -10.45 14.60
N LEU A 45 -15.50 -10.36 13.32
CA LEU A 45 -16.33 -10.77 12.20
C LEU A 45 -16.19 -12.30 12.02
N PRO A 46 -17.26 -13.09 12.24
CA PRO A 46 -17.20 -14.52 11.99
C PRO A 46 -17.09 -14.78 10.49
N LEU A 47 -16.06 -15.50 10.06
CA LEU A 47 -15.84 -15.83 8.64
C LEU A 47 -16.44 -17.19 8.23
N LYS A 48 -16.94 -17.98 9.18
CA LYS A 48 -17.40 -19.35 8.97
C LYS A 48 -18.51 -19.46 7.92
N ASP A 49 -19.48 -18.56 8.00
CA ASP A 49 -20.69 -18.60 7.18
C ASP A 49 -20.70 -17.46 6.13
N VAL A 50 -19.53 -16.84 5.88
CA VAL A 50 -19.38 -15.79 4.88
C VAL A 50 -19.06 -16.42 3.53
N GLN A 51 -19.87 -16.08 2.52
CA GLN A 51 -19.56 -16.44 1.14
C GLN A 51 -18.22 -15.83 0.74
N HIS A 52 -17.32 -16.68 0.27
CA HIS A 52 -15.99 -16.25 -0.15
C HIS A 52 -15.50 -17.11 -1.32
N VAL A 53 -14.55 -16.55 -2.06
CA VAL A 53 -13.76 -17.25 -3.07
C VAL A 53 -12.29 -17.12 -2.70
N VAL A 54 -11.46 -18.09 -3.11
CA VAL A 54 -10.04 -18.13 -2.76
C VAL A 54 -9.20 -18.24 -4.02
N ALA A 55 -8.21 -17.35 -4.14
CA ALA A 55 -7.17 -17.44 -5.16
C ALA A 55 -5.84 -17.82 -4.50
N LYS A 56 -5.18 -18.85 -5.05
CA LYS A 56 -3.79 -19.16 -4.69
C LYS A 56 -2.86 -18.31 -5.56
N LEU A 57 -1.93 -17.59 -4.93
CA LEU A 57 -0.89 -16.85 -5.64
C LEU A 57 0.27 -17.82 -6.00
N PRO A 58 0.65 -17.93 -7.28
CA PRO A 58 1.79 -18.74 -7.67
C PRO A 58 3.11 -18.06 -7.29
N ASN A 59 4.17 -18.86 -7.23
CA ASN A 59 5.56 -18.39 -7.10
C ASN A 59 5.82 -17.51 -5.87
N ALA A 60 5.16 -17.76 -4.73
CA ALA A 60 5.50 -17.07 -3.48
C ALA A 60 6.96 -17.39 -3.06
N PRO A 61 7.73 -16.42 -2.52
CA PRO A 61 9.07 -16.67 -2.01
C PRO A 61 9.14 -17.84 -1.03
N ALA A 62 10.28 -18.54 -0.97
CA ALA A 62 10.46 -19.64 -0.02
C ALA A 62 10.23 -19.18 1.43
N ASP A 63 9.63 -20.06 2.25
CA ASP A 63 9.37 -19.80 3.67
C ASP A 63 10.65 -19.96 4.49
N GLN A 64 11.56 -19.00 4.37
CA GLN A 64 12.85 -19.05 5.05
C GLN A 64 13.41 -17.65 5.23
N GLU A 65 14.18 -17.47 6.31
CA GLU A 65 14.95 -16.26 6.48
C GLU A 65 16.12 -16.21 5.49
N THR A 66 16.26 -15.09 4.80
CA THR A 66 17.36 -14.80 3.86
C THR A 66 17.94 -13.42 4.15
N GLY A 67 19.14 -13.16 3.64
CA GLY A 67 19.85 -11.89 3.85
C GLY A 67 20.76 -11.90 5.08
N GLN A 68 21.39 -10.76 5.36
CA GLN A 68 22.39 -10.60 6.42
C GLN A 68 22.11 -9.36 7.28
N GLY A 69 22.46 -9.44 8.57
CA GLY A 69 22.31 -8.34 9.53
C GLY A 69 20.88 -7.78 9.57
N ARG A 70 20.74 -6.45 9.54
CA ARG A 70 19.44 -5.74 9.56
C ARG A 70 18.54 -6.01 8.35
N ARG A 71 19.06 -6.65 7.30
CA ARG A 71 18.30 -7.01 6.09
C ARG A 71 17.80 -8.45 6.14
N ARG A 72 18.19 -9.23 7.16
CA ARG A 72 17.70 -10.60 7.37
C ARG A 72 16.20 -10.56 7.62
N ARG A 73 15.44 -11.24 6.76
CA ARG A 73 13.98 -11.37 6.89
C ARG A 73 13.49 -12.58 6.13
N ASN A 74 12.29 -13.03 6.47
CA ASN A 74 11.56 -14.00 5.67
C ASN A 74 10.77 -13.27 4.57
N GLN A 75 11.19 -13.43 3.32
CA GLN A 75 10.55 -12.76 2.18
C GLN A 75 9.15 -13.29 1.88
N ARG A 76 8.79 -14.50 2.35
CA ARG A 76 7.42 -15.01 2.24
C ARG A 76 6.40 -14.09 2.90
N MET A 77 6.78 -13.40 3.97
CA MET A 77 5.92 -12.43 4.67
C MET A 77 5.62 -11.18 3.84
N GLU A 78 6.28 -11.01 2.69
CA GLU A 78 6.09 -9.91 1.75
C GLU A 78 5.38 -10.39 0.46
N SER A 79 4.84 -11.63 0.43
CA SER A 79 4.10 -12.15 -0.74
C SER A 79 2.83 -11.35 -1.03
N ILE A 80 2.29 -10.69 0.00
CA ILE A 80 1.21 -9.71 -0.09
C ILE A 80 1.64 -8.54 0.79
N THR A 81 1.87 -7.39 0.17
CA THR A 81 2.20 -6.13 0.86
C THR A 81 1.02 -5.21 0.93
N ASP A 82 0.18 -5.21 -0.10
CA ASP A 82 -1.05 -4.43 -0.19
C ASP A 82 -2.02 -5.08 -1.18
N LEU A 83 -3.31 -4.77 -1.05
CA LEU A 83 -4.34 -5.19 -1.98
C LEU A 83 -5.49 -4.18 -2.05
N ALA A 84 -6.11 -4.07 -3.22
CA ALA A 84 -7.27 -3.21 -3.43
C ALA A 84 -8.25 -3.84 -4.42
N PHE A 85 -9.54 -3.57 -4.24
CA PHE A 85 -10.58 -3.92 -5.20
C PHE A 85 -10.86 -2.74 -6.13
N VAL A 86 -10.58 -2.90 -7.42
CA VAL A 86 -10.67 -1.83 -8.42
C VAL A 86 -11.40 -2.37 -9.64
N LYS A 87 -12.56 -1.77 -9.96
CA LYS A 87 -13.35 -2.05 -11.18
C LYS A 87 -13.54 -3.56 -11.46
N GLY A 88 -14.02 -4.31 -10.45
CA GLY A 88 -14.30 -5.75 -10.59
C GLY A 88 -13.07 -6.67 -10.52
N ARG A 89 -11.92 -6.13 -10.11
CA ARG A 89 -10.66 -6.87 -10.01
C ARG A 89 -10.02 -6.64 -8.64
N VAL A 90 -9.40 -7.67 -8.08
CA VAL A 90 -8.51 -7.53 -6.93
C VAL A 90 -7.09 -7.37 -7.46
N ILE A 91 -6.46 -6.25 -7.12
CA ILE A 91 -5.06 -5.99 -7.41
C ILE A 91 -4.26 -6.35 -6.16
N VAL A 92 -3.22 -7.16 -6.31
CA VAL A 92 -2.36 -7.61 -5.22
C VAL A 92 -0.93 -7.21 -5.50
N ALA A 93 -0.35 -6.43 -4.59
CA ALA A 93 1.07 -6.10 -4.57
C ALA A 93 1.83 -7.11 -3.70
N GLY A 94 3.04 -7.49 -4.10
CA GLY A 94 3.89 -8.32 -3.27
C GLY A 94 5.10 -8.89 -3.99
N LEU A 95 5.86 -9.71 -3.26
CA LEU A 95 7.01 -10.42 -3.78
C LEU A 95 6.63 -11.77 -4.40
N SER A 96 7.28 -12.10 -5.53
CA SER A 96 7.34 -13.44 -6.12
C SER A 96 8.78 -13.97 -6.13
N ASN A 97 8.94 -15.25 -6.47
CA ASN A 97 10.23 -15.92 -6.66
C ASN A 97 10.72 -15.88 -8.13
N GLU A 98 10.20 -14.93 -8.92
CA GLU A 98 10.61 -14.72 -10.31
C GLU A 98 11.79 -13.74 -10.39
N GLU A 99 12.39 -13.59 -11.57
CA GLU A 99 13.50 -12.66 -11.81
C GLU A 99 13.14 -11.22 -11.39
N PHE A 100 11.89 -10.82 -11.65
CA PHE A 100 11.31 -9.59 -11.13
C PHE A 100 10.48 -9.95 -9.92
N SER A 101 11.11 -9.95 -8.75
CA SER A 101 10.42 -10.35 -7.53
C SER A 101 9.36 -9.33 -7.11
N SER A 102 9.48 -8.04 -7.43
CA SER A 102 8.39 -7.08 -7.24
C SER A 102 7.29 -7.31 -8.27
N THR A 103 6.09 -7.64 -7.82
CA THR A 103 4.98 -7.99 -8.71
C THR A 103 3.66 -7.32 -8.34
N LEU A 104 2.86 -7.03 -9.36
CA LEU A 104 1.44 -6.69 -9.25
C LEU A 104 0.63 -7.81 -9.91
N ARG A 105 -0.40 -8.32 -9.24
CA ARG A 105 -1.33 -9.32 -9.78
C ARG A 105 -2.69 -8.70 -9.95
N THR A 106 -3.30 -8.88 -11.11
CA THR A 106 -4.66 -8.40 -11.38
C THR A 106 -5.58 -9.60 -11.52
N LEU A 107 -6.37 -9.87 -10.48
CA LEU A 107 -7.27 -11.02 -10.43
C LEU A 107 -8.69 -10.54 -10.73
N PRO A 108 -9.40 -11.07 -11.75
CA PRO A 108 -10.84 -10.81 -11.89
C PRO A 108 -11.58 -11.31 -10.65
N PHE A 109 -12.71 -10.70 -10.30
CA PHE A 109 -13.60 -11.18 -9.25
C PHE A 109 -14.97 -11.53 -9.85
N PRO A 110 -15.50 -12.76 -9.62
CA PRO A 110 -14.88 -13.88 -8.92
C PRO A 110 -13.55 -14.38 -9.53
N PHE A 111 -12.71 -15.02 -8.71
CA PHE A 111 -11.34 -15.39 -9.09
C PHE A 111 -11.30 -16.51 -10.14
N GLU A 112 -10.79 -16.20 -11.33
CA GLU A 112 -10.66 -17.11 -12.47
C GLU A 112 -9.36 -16.85 -13.26
N GLY A 113 -8.93 -17.85 -14.04
CA GLY A 113 -7.83 -17.71 -15.00
C GLY A 113 -6.42 -17.75 -14.41
N SER A 114 -5.46 -17.13 -15.09
CA SER A 114 -4.05 -17.09 -14.67
C SER A 114 -3.85 -16.05 -13.58
N HIS A 115 -3.21 -16.46 -12.48
CA HIS A 115 -2.85 -15.59 -11.37
C HIS A 115 -1.37 -15.18 -11.40
N ASN A 116 -0.71 -15.33 -12.55
CA ASN A 116 0.65 -14.87 -12.74
C ASN A 116 0.72 -13.35 -12.57
N GLY A 117 1.80 -12.86 -11.95
CA GLY A 117 2.02 -11.44 -11.79
C GLY A 117 2.52 -10.76 -13.07
N THR A 118 2.42 -9.45 -13.06
CA THR A 118 3.24 -8.56 -13.87
C THR A 118 4.46 -8.18 -13.05
N GLY A 119 5.65 -8.51 -13.55
CA GLY A 119 6.91 -8.09 -12.95
C GLY A 119 7.11 -6.58 -13.11
N VAL A 120 7.44 -5.88 -12.05
CA VAL A 120 7.60 -4.42 -12.06
C VAL A 120 9.06 -4.04 -11.84
N ARG A 121 9.59 -3.22 -12.75
CA ARG A 121 10.91 -2.59 -12.62
C ARG A 121 10.76 -1.08 -12.49
N ILE A 122 11.45 -0.47 -11.54
CA ILE A 122 11.38 0.98 -11.27
C ILE A 122 12.76 1.58 -11.13
N PHE A 123 12.93 2.86 -11.47
CA PHE A 123 14.17 3.56 -11.18
C PHE A 123 14.16 4.06 -9.74
N HIS A 124 15.10 3.58 -8.93
CA HIS A 124 15.20 3.94 -7.53
C HIS A 124 16.21 5.09 -7.38
N GLY A 125 15.72 6.33 -7.34
CA GLY A 125 16.51 7.56 -7.36
C GLY A 125 17.53 7.62 -6.23
N ALA A 126 17.18 7.21 -5.02
CA ALA A 126 18.14 7.12 -3.90
C ALA A 126 19.37 6.22 -4.20
N HIS A 127 19.18 5.20 -5.05
CA HIS A 127 20.22 4.24 -5.44
C HIS A 127 20.82 4.52 -6.81
N GLY A 128 20.16 5.34 -7.64
CA GLY A 128 20.60 5.72 -8.98
C GLY A 128 20.58 4.56 -9.98
N ARG A 129 19.65 3.61 -9.85
CA ARG A 129 19.56 2.44 -10.73
C ARG A 129 18.13 1.90 -10.82
N TYR A 130 17.87 1.11 -11.85
CA TYR A 130 16.65 0.30 -11.93
C TYR A 130 16.71 -0.88 -10.96
N GLU A 131 15.58 -1.19 -10.34
CA GLU A 131 15.42 -2.30 -9.40
C GLU A 131 14.18 -3.12 -9.73
N THR A 132 14.28 -4.43 -9.57
CA THR A 132 13.21 -5.40 -9.82
C THR A 132 12.75 -6.13 -8.55
N SER A 133 13.42 -5.87 -7.41
CA SER A 133 13.25 -6.61 -6.16
C SER A 133 12.79 -5.80 -4.95
N SER A 134 12.58 -4.50 -5.16
CA SER A 134 11.99 -3.62 -4.15
C SER A 134 10.47 -3.81 -4.17
N PRO A 135 9.84 -4.30 -3.09
CA PRO A 135 8.40 -4.49 -3.10
C PRO A 135 7.67 -3.14 -3.08
N VAL A 136 6.56 -3.08 -3.82
CA VAL A 136 5.50 -2.09 -3.59
C VAL A 136 5.06 -2.23 -2.14
N ARG A 137 5.02 -1.12 -1.39
CA ARG A 137 4.65 -1.10 0.04
C ARG A 137 3.20 -0.81 0.27
N THR A 138 2.65 0.09 -0.52
CA THR A 138 1.23 0.39 -0.61
C THR A 138 0.96 1.06 -1.95
N PHE A 139 -0.28 1.00 -2.43
CA PHE A 139 -0.67 1.66 -3.66
C PHE A 139 -2.12 2.14 -3.61
N VAL A 140 -2.45 3.04 -4.53
CA VAL A 140 -3.83 3.40 -4.86
C VAL A 140 -4.05 3.31 -6.36
N SER A 141 -5.30 3.06 -6.77
CA SER A 141 -5.70 3.30 -8.16
C SER A 141 -6.07 4.77 -8.33
N TYR A 142 -5.57 5.40 -9.39
CA TYR A 142 -5.89 6.78 -9.71
C TYR A 142 -6.03 6.94 -11.23
N ASP A 143 -7.00 7.75 -11.65
CA ASP A 143 -7.22 8.06 -13.06
C ASP A 143 -6.38 9.29 -13.44
N ILE A 144 -5.53 9.16 -14.45
CA ILE A 144 -4.70 10.26 -14.95
C ILE A 144 -5.15 10.52 -16.38
N ASP A 145 -5.83 11.65 -16.59
CA ASP A 145 -6.27 12.11 -17.91
C ASP A 145 -7.16 11.08 -18.67
N GLY A 146 -7.96 10.29 -17.95
CA GLY A 146 -8.82 9.24 -18.50
C GLY A 146 -8.20 7.84 -18.50
N ASP A 147 -6.91 7.73 -18.15
CA ASP A 147 -6.16 6.48 -18.13
C ASP A 147 -6.00 5.96 -16.69
N PRO A 148 -6.55 4.77 -16.36
CA PRO A 148 -6.37 4.18 -15.04
C PRO A 148 -4.91 3.78 -14.77
N HIS A 149 -4.36 4.27 -13.68
CA HIS A 149 -3.02 3.98 -13.21
C HIS A 149 -3.02 3.40 -11.80
N ILE A 150 -1.96 2.67 -11.48
CA ILE A 150 -1.54 2.39 -10.11
C ILE A 150 -0.48 3.41 -9.72
N LEU A 151 -0.72 4.11 -8.62
CA LEU A 151 0.28 4.91 -7.92
C LEU A 151 0.84 4.07 -6.78
N ALA A 152 2.05 3.55 -6.98
CA ALA A 152 2.71 2.63 -6.06
C ALA A 152 3.87 3.31 -5.33
N ALA A 153 3.95 3.11 -4.02
CA ALA A 153 5.02 3.64 -3.20
C ALA A 153 5.94 2.52 -2.67
N TYR A 154 7.25 2.74 -2.65
CA TYR A 154 8.24 1.72 -2.24
C TYR A 154 9.06 2.17 -1.03
N THR A 155 9.84 1.26 -0.43
CA THR A 155 10.84 1.63 0.57
C THR A 155 11.84 2.65 -0.01
N CYS A 156 12.30 3.60 0.83
CA CYS A 156 12.98 4.85 0.47
C CYS A 156 12.10 5.86 -0.30
N THR A 157 10.81 5.56 -0.42
CA THR A 157 9.73 6.43 -0.95
C THR A 157 9.89 6.97 -2.36
N PRO A 158 10.26 6.15 -3.37
CA PRO A 158 9.85 6.49 -4.72
C PRO A 158 8.31 6.36 -4.83
N LEU A 159 7.68 7.31 -5.51
CA LEU A 159 6.29 7.23 -5.97
C LEU A 159 6.31 6.95 -7.47
N VAL A 160 5.64 5.88 -7.88
CA VAL A 160 5.71 5.34 -9.23
C VAL A 160 4.31 5.26 -9.81
N LYS A 161 4.12 5.74 -11.05
CA LYS A 161 2.89 5.49 -11.81
C LYS A 161 3.09 4.32 -12.77
N ILE A 162 2.09 3.45 -12.84
CA ILE A 162 2.07 2.27 -13.70
C ILE A 162 0.71 2.19 -14.38
N PRO A 163 0.63 2.25 -15.73
CA PRO A 163 -0.65 2.12 -16.43
C PRO A 163 -1.28 0.76 -16.16
N MET A 164 -2.56 0.73 -15.76
CA MET A 164 -3.24 -0.53 -15.46
C MET A 164 -3.36 -1.44 -16.69
N VAL A 165 -3.38 -0.86 -17.89
CA VAL A 165 -3.40 -1.61 -19.16
C VAL A 165 -2.16 -2.47 -19.37
N GLU A 166 -1.03 -2.14 -18.72
CA GLU A 166 0.21 -2.92 -18.79
C GLU A 166 0.28 -4.05 -17.76
N LEU A 167 -0.68 -4.14 -16.84
CA LEU A 167 -0.73 -5.18 -15.81
C LEU A 167 -1.29 -6.51 -16.36
N LYS A 168 -0.55 -7.09 -17.31
CA LYS A 168 -0.89 -8.35 -17.97
C LYS A 168 -0.19 -9.54 -17.30
N PRO A 169 -0.88 -10.67 -17.04
CA PRO A 169 -0.27 -11.83 -16.40
C PRO A 169 0.98 -12.33 -17.15
N GLY A 170 2.08 -12.55 -16.43
CA GLY A 170 3.35 -13.06 -16.97
C GLY A 170 4.20 -12.03 -17.73
N SER A 171 3.74 -10.77 -17.84
CA SER A 171 4.49 -9.70 -18.50
C SER A 171 5.43 -8.97 -17.55
N GLN A 172 6.24 -8.07 -18.09
CA GLN A 172 7.07 -7.15 -17.34
C GLN A 172 6.73 -5.72 -17.74
N VAL A 173 6.73 -4.80 -16.77
CA VAL A 173 6.48 -3.37 -16.98
C VAL A 173 7.59 -2.54 -16.33
N VAL A 174 7.94 -1.42 -16.96
CA VAL A 174 8.76 -0.39 -16.35
C VAL A 174 7.85 0.69 -15.80
N GLY A 175 7.77 0.80 -14.47
CA GLY A 175 7.03 1.87 -13.82
C GLY A 175 7.79 3.19 -13.91
N GLU A 176 7.06 4.30 -14.03
CA GLU A 176 7.65 5.63 -14.08
C GLU A 176 7.74 6.22 -12.67
N THR A 177 8.95 6.34 -12.14
CA THR A 177 9.20 7.00 -10.86
C THR A 177 8.98 8.51 -11.01
N ILE A 178 7.82 9.00 -10.58
CA ILE A 178 7.43 10.42 -10.72
C ILE A 178 7.82 11.26 -9.50
N ALA A 179 8.16 10.64 -8.38
CA ALA A 179 8.74 11.34 -7.24
C ALA A 179 9.72 10.48 -6.44
N GLU A 180 10.68 11.15 -5.80
CA GLU A 180 11.44 10.66 -4.66
C GLU A 180 11.06 11.52 -3.46
N LEU A 181 10.42 10.93 -2.45
CA LEU A 181 9.82 11.63 -1.30
C LEU A 181 10.71 11.58 -0.04
N GLY A 182 12.00 11.27 -0.23
CA GLY A 182 13.02 11.31 0.81
C GLY A 182 13.37 9.94 1.40
N ASN A 183 14.64 9.56 1.30
CA ASN A 183 15.11 8.22 1.67
C ASN A 183 14.96 7.86 3.17
N ARG A 184 15.32 6.61 3.51
CA ARG A 184 15.25 6.04 4.88
C ARG A 184 13.85 6.11 5.48
N ASN A 185 12.87 6.02 4.60
CA ASN A 185 11.45 6.05 4.91
C ASN A 185 10.75 4.86 4.26
N ARG A 186 9.63 4.45 4.83
CA ARG A 186 8.81 3.35 4.33
C ARG A 186 7.35 3.81 4.32
N PRO A 187 6.69 3.81 3.15
CA PRO A 187 5.24 3.96 3.06
C PRO A 187 4.56 2.85 3.86
N LEU A 188 3.56 3.23 4.64
CA LEU A 188 2.77 2.32 5.48
C LEU A 188 1.38 2.11 4.91
N ASP A 189 0.79 3.16 4.34
CA ASP A 189 -0.56 3.14 3.79
C ASP A 189 -0.80 4.36 2.88
N MET A 190 -1.77 4.28 1.98
CA MET A 190 -2.14 5.35 1.06
C MET A 190 -3.66 5.42 0.82
N ILE A 191 -4.18 6.64 0.75
CA ILE A 191 -5.55 6.89 0.28
C ILE A 191 -5.58 8.05 -0.70
N VAL A 192 -6.60 8.05 -1.57
CA VAL A 192 -7.03 9.23 -2.33
C VAL A 192 -8.25 9.79 -1.62
N TYR A 193 -8.38 11.10 -1.55
CA TYR A 193 -9.62 11.76 -1.12
C TYR A 193 -9.85 13.02 -1.94
N THR A 194 -11.10 13.44 -2.06
CA THR A 194 -11.49 14.67 -2.75
C THR A 194 -11.89 15.74 -1.74
N LYS A 195 -11.30 16.93 -1.85
CA LYS A 195 -11.69 18.10 -1.04
C LYS A 195 -11.73 19.35 -1.90
N ASN A 196 -12.81 20.12 -1.80
CA ASN A 196 -13.03 21.33 -2.60
C ASN A 196 -12.87 21.09 -4.11
N GLY A 197 -13.35 19.93 -4.59
CA GLY A 197 -13.29 19.54 -6.00
C GLY A 197 -11.88 19.19 -6.50
N ARG A 198 -10.92 18.95 -5.61
CA ARG A 198 -9.56 18.50 -5.96
C ARG A 198 -9.22 17.23 -5.22
N ASP A 199 -8.57 16.33 -5.92
CA ASP A 199 -8.06 15.10 -5.31
C ASP A 199 -6.71 15.32 -4.68
N HIS A 200 -6.45 14.59 -3.62
CA HIS A 200 -5.16 14.57 -2.94
C HIS A 200 -4.82 13.15 -2.55
N LEU A 201 -3.51 12.86 -2.51
CA LEU A 201 -2.98 11.60 -2.00
C LEU A 201 -2.52 11.82 -0.57
N LEU A 202 -2.98 11.00 0.37
CA LEU A 202 -2.34 10.88 1.68
C LEU A 202 -1.47 9.63 1.70
N MET A 203 -0.27 9.76 2.24
CA MET A 203 0.65 8.65 2.46
C MET A 203 1.13 8.66 3.91
N ALA A 204 0.81 7.60 4.65
CA ALA A 204 1.39 7.36 5.97
C ALA A 204 2.80 6.78 5.81
N ASN A 205 3.72 7.20 6.68
CA ASN A 205 5.14 6.87 6.56
C ASN A 205 5.77 6.49 7.89
N SER A 206 6.80 5.63 7.85
CA SER A 206 7.51 5.19 9.05
C SER A 206 8.35 6.26 9.74
N SER A 207 8.86 7.26 9.01
CA SER A 207 9.83 8.23 9.55
C SER A 207 9.63 9.67 9.08
N ARG A 208 8.61 9.95 8.27
CA ARG A 208 8.37 11.28 7.66
C ARG A 208 6.95 11.81 7.85
N GLY A 209 6.21 11.26 8.82
CA GLY A 209 4.82 11.65 9.10
C GLY A 209 3.88 11.37 7.92
N VAL A 210 2.66 11.89 7.99
CA VAL A 210 1.72 11.77 6.86
C VAL A 210 2.04 12.84 5.83
N MET A 211 2.23 12.43 4.58
CA MET A 211 2.43 13.33 3.45
C MET A 211 1.10 13.55 2.72
N LYS A 212 0.74 14.81 2.47
CA LYS A 212 -0.28 15.19 1.49
C LYS A 212 0.42 15.54 0.18
N ILE A 213 0.25 14.69 -0.80
CA ILE A 213 0.89 14.77 -2.12
C ILE A 213 -0.15 15.29 -3.12
N THR A 214 0.24 16.25 -3.96
CA THR A 214 -0.67 16.79 -4.98
C THR A 214 -0.97 15.75 -6.07
N THR A 215 -2.19 15.77 -6.60
CA THR A 215 -2.57 15.04 -7.82
C THR A 215 -2.52 15.93 -9.06
N GLU A 216 -2.27 17.23 -8.90
CA GLU A 216 -2.26 18.18 -9.99
C GLU A 216 -1.18 17.81 -11.01
N LYS A 217 -1.58 17.62 -12.27
CA LYS A 217 -0.68 17.38 -13.41
C LYS A 217 0.18 16.12 -13.26
N LEU A 218 -0.27 15.08 -12.56
CA LEU A 218 0.48 13.81 -12.41
C LEU A 218 0.95 13.22 -13.76
N GLY A 219 0.16 13.38 -14.83
CA GLY A 219 0.52 12.96 -16.18
C GLY A 219 1.80 13.62 -16.71
N ASN A 220 2.08 14.87 -16.32
CA ASN A 220 3.18 15.69 -16.84
C ASN A 220 4.53 15.45 -16.14
N TYR A 221 4.55 14.77 -14.99
CA TYR A 221 5.80 14.44 -14.31
C TYR A 221 6.53 13.33 -15.07
N LYS A 222 7.74 13.65 -15.52
CA LYS A 222 8.61 12.70 -16.21
C LYS A 222 9.24 11.73 -15.21
N GLY A 223 9.43 10.49 -15.64
CA GLY A 223 10.17 9.49 -14.88
C GLY A 223 11.57 9.97 -14.50
N ILE A 224 11.92 9.82 -13.22
CA ILE A 224 13.25 10.07 -12.69
C ILE A 224 14.16 8.94 -13.15
N THR A 225 15.23 9.28 -13.86
CA THR A 225 16.27 8.33 -14.32
C THR A 225 17.67 8.72 -13.86
N GLU A 226 17.76 9.72 -12.98
CA GLU A 226 19.00 10.23 -12.42
C GLU A 226 19.01 10.03 -10.91
N ARG A 227 20.19 9.79 -10.36
CA ARG A 227 20.36 9.63 -8.91
C ARG A 227 19.92 10.89 -8.16
N VAL A 228 19.19 10.71 -7.07
CA VAL A 228 18.83 11.75 -6.10
C VAL A 228 19.69 11.56 -4.85
N PRO A 229 20.80 12.30 -4.69
CA PRO A 229 21.76 12.07 -3.61
C PRO A 229 21.26 12.62 -2.27
N GLY A 230 21.93 12.21 -1.18
CA GLY A 230 21.77 12.84 0.14
C GLY A 230 20.42 12.62 0.83
N GLY A 231 19.52 11.81 0.27
CA GLY A 231 18.15 11.70 0.77
C GLY A 231 17.26 12.89 0.42
N GLY A 232 17.63 13.63 -0.62
CA GLY A 232 16.83 14.71 -1.19
C GLY A 232 15.51 14.21 -1.79
N THR A 233 14.70 15.17 -2.21
CA THR A 233 13.42 14.96 -2.87
C THR A 233 13.47 15.44 -4.32
N LYS A 234 12.65 14.88 -5.20
CA LYS A 234 12.52 15.29 -6.61
C LYS A 234 11.14 14.88 -7.12
N GLY A 235 10.56 15.65 -8.04
CA GLY A 235 9.30 15.28 -8.71
C GLY A 235 8.06 15.89 -8.05
N VAL A 236 7.00 15.08 -7.89
CA VAL A 236 5.71 15.53 -7.35
C VAL A 236 5.87 16.18 -5.96
N PRO A 237 5.36 17.40 -5.73
CA PRO A 237 5.48 18.07 -4.45
C PRO A 237 4.52 17.49 -3.42
N TYR A 238 4.90 17.65 -2.15
CA TYR A 238 4.11 17.22 -1.01
C TYR A 238 4.31 18.17 0.17
N GLU A 239 3.34 18.16 1.09
CA GLU A 239 3.46 18.74 2.41
C GLU A 239 3.39 17.64 3.48
N THR A 240 4.15 17.78 4.57
CA THR A 240 4.03 16.89 5.73
C THR A 240 3.04 17.50 6.71
N LEU A 241 2.02 16.72 7.09
CA LEU A 241 0.98 17.14 8.03
C LEU A 241 1.52 17.03 9.47
N ALA A 242 1.78 18.16 10.10
CA ALA A 242 2.41 18.21 11.43
C ALA A 242 1.57 17.52 12.52
N ASP A 243 0.25 17.61 12.46
CA ASP A 243 -0.66 17.08 13.49
C ASP A 243 -1.04 15.60 13.29
N TRP A 244 -0.58 15.00 12.18
CA TRP A 244 -0.80 13.59 11.84
C TRP A 244 0.45 12.78 12.18
N THR A 245 0.77 12.72 13.47
CA THR A 245 1.89 11.96 14.03
C THR A 245 1.52 10.50 14.26
N GLU A 246 2.50 9.60 14.19
CA GLU A 246 2.37 8.17 14.52
C GLU A 246 1.25 7.41 13.78
N VAL A 247 0.80 7.90 12.63
CA VAL A 247 -0.24 7.24 11.84
C VAL A 247 0.33 6.03 11.10
N ARG A 248 -0.33 4.88 11.29
CA ARG A 248 0.10 3.56 10.79
C ARG A 248 -0.78 3.04 9.66
N GLN A 249 -2.07 3.36 9.69
CA GLN A 249 -3.07 2.98 8.69
C GLN A 249 -4.05 4.14 8.47
N LEU A 250 -4.59 4.23 7.26
CA LEU A 250 -5.50 5.27 6.79
C LEU A 250 -6.65 4.60 6.02
N ALA A 251 -7.86 5.10 6.20
CA ALA A 251 -8.96 4.83 5.26
C ALA A 251 -9.82 6.09 5.13
N GLU A 252 -10.37 6.34 3.95
CA GLU A 252 -11.43 7.33 3.80
C GLU A 252 -12.66 6.85 4.58
N LEU A 253 -13.21 7.70 5.44
CA LEU A 253 -14.41 7.39 6.23
C LEU A 253 -15.65 7.99 5.59
N ASP A 254 -15.53 9.26 5.21
CA ASP A 254 -16.51 10.05 4.48
C ASP A 254 -15.78 11.20 3.75
N ASP A 255 -16.55 12.10 3.13
CA ASP A 255 -16.03 13.24 2.36
C ASP A 255 -15.28 14.29 3.20
N GLN A 256 -15.41 14.23 4.54
CA GLN A 256 -14.81 15.17 5.48
C GLN A 256 -13.77 14.53 6.40
N HIS A 257 -13.76 13.20 6.53
CA HIS A 257 -12.96 12.50 7.52
C HIS A 257 -12.22 11.29 6.95
N ALA A 258 -11.01 11.08 7.48
CA ALA A 258 -10.32 9.80 7.41
C ALA A 258 -10.46 9.07 8.75
N LEU A 259 -10.50 7.75 8.70
CA LEU A 259 -10.27 6.90 9.85
C LEU A 259 -8.78 6.53 9.90
N VAL A 260 -8.14 6.75 11.03
CA VAL A 260 -6.70 6.49 11.20
C VAL A 260 -6.43 5.54 12.36
N VAL A 261 -5.47 4.64 12.17
CA VAL A 261 -4.84 3.91 13.28
C VAL A 261 -3.56 4.64 13.65
N ARG A 262 -3.49 5.15 14.88
CA ARG A 262 -2.37 5.93 15.41
C ARG A 262 -1.70 5.22 16.58
N GLY A 263 -0.37 5.27 16.63
CA GLY A 263 0.40 4.86 17.80
C GLY A 263 0.22 5.82 18.97
N THR A 264 0.08 5.30 20.18
CA THR A 264 0.09 6.09 21.42
C THR A 264 1.45 5.99 22.10
N GLU A 265 1.62 6.64 23.26
CA GLU A 265 2.75 6.31 24.13
C GLU A 265 2.70 4.81 24.51
N GLY A 266 3.87 4.15 24.50
CA GLY A 266 3.98 2.70 24.68
C GLY A 266 3.61 1.89 23.44
N ASP A 267 3.01 0.72 23.66
CA ASP A 267 2.59 -0.22 22.59
C ASP A 267 1.10 -0.07 22.21
N GLY A 268 0.44 1.01 22.66
CA GLY A 268 -0.97 1.24 22.41
C GLY A 268 -1.27 1.76 21.00
N LEU A 269 -2.48 1.48 20.52
CA LEU A 269 -3.01 1.97 19.25
C LEU A 269 -4.39 2.57 19.47
N ASN A 270 -4.63 3.74 18.89
CA ASN A 270 -5.95 4.37 18.83
C ASN A 270 -6.52 4.26 17.41
N LEU A 271 -7.84 4.11 17.32
CA LEU A 271 -8.62 4.23 16.09
C LEU A 271 -9.44 5.51 16.18
N GLU A 272 -9.18 6.47 15.30
CA GLU A 272 -9.71 7.83 15.41
C GLU A 272 -10.24 8.33 14.06
N ALA A 273 -11.40 8.98 14.07
CA ALA A 273 -11.86 9.76 12.92
C ALA A 273 -11.24 11.16 13.00
N VAL A 274 -10.53 11.57 11.95
CA VAL A 274 -9.84 12.86 11.85
C VAL A 274 -10.27 13.59 10.60
N ARG A 275 -10.35 14.92 10.64
CA ARG A 275 -10.74 15.72 9.47
C ARG A 275 -9.69 15.62 8.37
N LEU A 276 -10.14 15.37 7.14
CA LEU A 276 -9.30 15.42 5.95
C LEU A 276 -8.70 16.84 5.81
N PRO A 277 -7.39 16.96 5.54
CA PRO A 277 -6.66 18.23 5.52
C PRO A 277 -6.99 19.10 4.30
#